data_AF-A0A4R0XIQ4-F1
#
_entry.id   AF-A0A4R0XIQ4-F1
#
_cell.length_a   1.000
_cell.length_b   1.000
_cell.length_c   1.000
_cell.angle_alpha   90.00
_cell.angle_beta   90.00
_cell.angle_gamma   90.00
#
_symmetry.space_group_name_H-M   'P 1'
#
loop_
_entity.id
_entity.type
_entity.pdbx_description
1 polymer ?
#
loop_
_entity_poly.entity_id
_entity_poly.type
_entity_poly.pdbx_seq_one_letter_code
_entity_poly.pdbx_strand_id
1 'polypeptide(L)'
;MGHSMKVGYLPDSFGHNPQTPQILRQVGLDNFTFYRGLDPKKVKNKLYFDYVAPSGDKVLGIWQTHYFTSSKWKTYEGFMKTGYKDNGTTGEVTVESYDKRTLGGPIFIPMGGDMRNFEPKINDYIWKLNEDERFHFKISSYEDAVADIQKFIKDKKIKLTKYKGELRDSLTGRAHRSIISARMDLKQRIYDLESSLIEVIEPLSVVASKNGINVPWKMIERSWKDLFKTSAHDSYGGCVEDLVNRKMMQRLEDALLITRGVETMLMKIMSFTYMDEKEKNQVFIMNLTPYKYTGPYKIQMSYEPEDEGEKFSEYQFLDSSKVVAHLLDKRTKNSNNNRILDDVTLYVEDIKPFSIKSFNIKYLSNNDQIINKKDFAVVESKIWKIKVENNMISLLNKKNDKTITDFIS
;
A
#
# COMPACT_ATOMS: atom_id res chain seq x y z
N MET A 1 19.49 17.43 7.73
CA MET A 1 19.36 16.88 9.10
C MET A 1 20.20 15.61 9.18
N GLY A 2 21.05 15.44 10.20
CA GLY A 2 22.09 14.38 10.23
C GLY A 2 21.80 13.17 11.13
N HIS A 3 20.68 13.16 11.88
CA HIS A 3 20.27 12.09 12.80
C HIS A 3 18.81 11.70 12.57
N SER A 4 18.47 10.43 12.78
CA SER A 4 17.09 9.94 12.78
C SER A 4 16.86 8.99 13.97
N MET A 5 15.71 9.16 14.61
CA MET A 5 15.32 8.36 15.78
C MET A 5 15.23 6.87 15.42
N LYS A 6 15.95 6.02 16.15
CA LYS A 6 15.97 4.56 15.96
C LYS A 6 14.86 3.84 16.74
N VAL A 7 13.63 4.35 16.64
CA VAL A 7 12.45 3.79 17.32
C VAL A 7 11.31 3.57 16.34
N GLY A 8 10.72 2.37 16.36
CA GLY A 8 9.51 2.05 15.60
C GLY A 8 8.29 2.76 16.18
N TYR A 9 8.08 4.02 15.82
CA TYR A 9 7.08 4.89 16.42
C TYR A 9 5.74 4.86 15.68
N LEU A 10 4.78 4.07 16.19
CA LEU A 10 3.44 3.92 15.62
C LEU A 10 2.37 4.06 16.72
N PRO A 11 2.30 5.23 17.38
CA PRO A 11 1.49 5.42 18.58
C PRO A 11 -0.01 5.36 18.30
N ASP A 12 -0.49 5.78 17.13
CA ASP A 12 -1.93 5.84 16.82
C ASP A 12 -2.35 5.06 15.57
N SER A 13 -1.56 4.08 15.15
CA SER A 13 -2.00 3.23 14.03
C SER A 13 -3.23 2.41 14.42
N PHE A 14 -4.19 2.31 13.50
CA PHE A 14 -5.44 1.57 13.68
C PHE A 14 -5.29 0.07 13.42
N GLY A 15 -4.34 -0.51 14.15
CA GLY A 15 -3.92 -1.89 14.07
C GLY A 15 -2.64 -2.10 13.28
N HIS A 16 -2.03 -3.27 13.47
CA HIS A 16 -0.74 -3.61 12.86
C HIS A 16 -0.77 -5.00 12.24
N ASN A 17 -0.22 -5.10 11.03
CA ASN A 17 -0.11 -6.37 10.31
C ASN A 17 0.96 -7.26 10.99
N PRO A 18 0.93 -8.59 10.77
CA PRO A 18 1.83 -9.52 11.46
C PRO A 18 3.28 -9.44 10.94
N GLN A 19 3.51 -8.77 9.81
CA GLN A 19 4.84 -8.54 9.22
C GLN A 19 5.54 -7.30 9.77
N THR A 20 4.90 -6.51 10.64
CA THR A 20 5.51 -5.30 11.24
C THR A 20 6.92 -5.57 11.81
N PRO A 21 7.20 -6.66 12.55
CA PRO A 21 8.57 -6.95 12.99
C PRO A 21 9.55 -7.13 11.84
N GLN A 22 9.16 -7.84 10.77
CA GLN A 22 10.00 -8.04 9.59
C GLN A 22 10.32 -6.71 8.90
N ILE A 23 9.31 -5.86 8.68
CA ILE A 23 9.48 -4.55 8.04
C ILE A 23 10.42 -3.66 8.86
N LEU A 24 10.21 -3.60 10.18
CA LEU A 24 11.08 -2.82 11.09
C LEU A 24 12.53 -3.31 11.03
N ARG A 25 12.76 -4.62 11.05
CA ARG A 25 14.10 -5.20 10.95
C ARG A 25 14.79 -4.86 9.63
N GLN A 26 14.06 -4.84 8.51
CA GLN A 26 14.60 -4.47 7.20
C GLN A 26 15.09 -3.01 7.14
N VAL A 27 14.51 -2.12 7.94
CA VAL A 27 14.95 -0.72 8.07
C VAL A 27 15.88 -0.47 9.27
N GLY A 28 16.40 -1.54 9.87
CA GLY A 28 17.37 -1.47 10.97
C GLY A 28 16.77 -1.10 12.33
N LEU A 29 15.46 -1.29 12.53
CA LEU A 29 14.77 -1.08 13.81
C LEU A 29 14.50 -2.42 14.50
N ASP A 30 14.77 -2.49 15.79
CA ASP A 30 14.63 -3.70 16.61
C ASP A 30 13.59 -3.57 17.73
N ASN A 31 12.84 -2.47 17.72
CA ASN A 31 11.88 -2.09 18.73
C ASN A 31 10.65 -1.43 18.08
N PHE A 32 9.55 -1.41 18.82
CA PHE A 32 8.25 -0.99 18.32
C PHE A 32 7.41 -0.44 19.48
N THR A 33 7.07 0.84 19.44
CA THR A 33 6.22 1.53 20.42
C THR A 33 4.85 1.80 19.82
N PHE A 34 3.79 1.42 20.52
CA PHE A 34 2.42 1.50 20.01
C PHE A 34 1.39 1.57 21.14
N TYR A 35 0.19 2.07 20.85
CA TYR A 35 -0.91 2.17 21.82
C TYR A 35 -2.01 1.12 21.61
N ARG A 36 -2.41 0.87 20.35
CA ARG A 36 -3.68 0.19 20.00
C ARG A 36 -3.51 -1.26 19.56
N GLY A 37 -4.58 -2.03 19.69
CA GLY A 37 -4.70 -3.33 19.04
C GLY A 37 -4.22 -4.53 19.86
N LEU A 38 -3.87 -4.33 21.14
CA LEU A 38 -3.41 -5.40 22.02
C LEU A 38 -4.50 -5.82 23.01
N ASP A 39 -4.82 -7.12 23.01
CA ASP A 39 -5.43 -7.78 24.17
C ASP A 39 -4.36 -8.02 25.24
N PRO A 40 -4.45 -7.39 26.43
CA PRO A 40 -3.46 -7.54 27.50
C PRO A 40 -3.26 -9.00 27.93
N LYS A 41 -4.29 -9.84 27.82
CA LYS A 41 -4.19 -11.27 28.19
C LYS A 41 -3.18 -12.01 27.32
N LYS A 42 -3.05 -11.63 26.05
CA LYS A 42 -2.10 -12.25 25.11
C LYS A 42 -0.63 -11.99 25.47
N VAL A 43 -0.36 -11.00 26.31
CA VAL A 43 1.00 -10.66 26.80
C VAL A 43 1.11 -10.76 28.32
N LYS A 44 0.20 -11.48 29.00
CA LYS A 44 0.17 -11.61 30.47
C LYS A 44 0.18 -10.26 31.18
N ASN A 45 -0.52 -9.28 30.59
CA ASN A 45 -0.61 -7.89 30.99
C ASN A 45 0.73 -7.13 31.06
N LYS A 46 1.82 -7.65 30.47
CA LYS A 46 3.14 -7.00 30.47
C LYS A 46 3.23 -5.94 29.38
N LEU A 47 3.98 -4.86 29.66
CA LEU A 47 4.21 -3.77 28.70
C LEU A 47 5.30 -4.10 27.68
N TYR A 48 6.20 -5.01 28.04
CA TYR A 48 7.31 -5.45 27.20
C TYR A 48 7.13 -6.89 26.77
N PHE A 49 7.22 -7.14 25.47
CA PHE A 49 7.06 -8.46 24.89
C PHE A 49 7.87 -8.60 23.60
N ASP A 50 8.12 -9.84 23.21
CA ASP A 50 8.76 -10.18 21.93
C ASP A 50 7.67 -10.23 20.84
N TYR A 51 7.61 -9.24 19.94
CA TYR A 51 6.70 -9.28 18.79
C TYR A 51 7.36 -10.02 17.62
N VAL A 52 6.77 -11.15 17.21
CA VAL A 52 7.38 -12.10 16.27
C VAL A 52 6.56 -12.17 14.98
N ALA A 53 7.20 -11.88 13.85
CA ALA A 53 6.62 -12.01 12.52
C ALA A 53 6.52 -13.49 12.07
N PRO A 54 5.69 -13.80 11.04
CA PRO A 54 5.67 -15.10 10.39
C PRO A 54 7.05 -15.58 9.89
N SER A 55 7.93 -14.66 9.47
CA SER A 55 9.31 -14.96 9.06
C SER A 55 10.20 -15.46 10.21
N GLY A 56 9.80 -15.24 11.47
CA GLY A 56 10.62 -15.45 12.66
C GLY A 56 11.37 -14.19 13.11
N ASP A 57 11.37 -13.12 12.30
CA ASP A 57 11.90 -11.81 12.71
C ASP A 57 11.20 -11.33 13.97
N LYS A 58 11.97 -10.66 14.83
CA LYS A 58 11.53 -10.28 16.17
C LYS A 58 11.97 -8.87 16.51
N VAL A 59 11.06 -8.11 17.12
CA VAL A 59 11.34 -6.79 17.70
C VAL A 59 10.80 -6.72 19.13
N LEU A 60 11.37 -5.83 19.94
CA LEU A 60 10.85 -5.50 21.26
C LEU A 60 9.56 -4.68 21.11
N GLY A 61 8.42 -5.28 21.46
CA GLY A 61 7.15 -4.58 21.58
C GLY A 61 7.07 -3.82 22.91
N ILE A 62 6.82 -2.52 22.83
CA ILE A 62 6.64 -1.60 23.95
C ILE A 62 5.23 -1.05 23.87
N TRP A 63 4.34 -1.61 24.68
CA TRP A 63 2.96 -1.17 24.73
C TRP A 63 2.82 0.08 25.59
N GLN A 64 2.48 1.19 24.94
CA GLN A 64 2.06 2.42 25.61
C GLN A 64 0.62 2.21 26.06
N THR A 65 0.37 2.29 27.36
CA THR A 65 -0.98 2.19 27.92
C THR A 65 -1.73 3.52 27.89
N HIS A 66 -1.05 4.61 27.53
CA HIS A 66 -1.65 5.91 27.27
C HIS A 66 -1.13 6.46 25.96
N TYR A 67 -2.08 6.96 25.15
CA TYR A 67 -1.77 7.65 23.91
C TYR A 67 -1.13 9.03 24.16
N PHE A 68 -1.51 9.70 25.25
CA PHE A 68 -1.04 11.04 25.60
C PHE A 68 -1.08 11.26 27.12
N THR A 69 -0.29 12.24 27.61
CA THR A 69 -0.35 12.68 29.01
C THR A 69 -1.52 13.63 29.23
N SER A 70 -2.39 13.32 30.19
CA SER A 70 -3.50 14.21 30.53
C SER A 70 -3.01 15.42 31.35
N SER A 71 -3.77 16.51 31.33
CA SER A 71 -3.50 17.68 32.19
C SER A 71 -3.51 17.36 33.69
N LYS A 72 -4.08 16.23 34.10
CA LYS A 72 -4.08 15.77 35.49
C LYS A 72 -2.70 15.28 35.94
N TRP A 73 -1.79 14.94 35.03
CA TRP A 73 -0.48 14.36 35.38
C TRP A 73 0.57 15.39 35.78
N LYS A 74 0.15 16.66 35.91
CA LYS A 74 0.98 17.76 36.40
C LYS A 74 1.24 17.69 37.92
N THR A 75 0.62 16.73 38.61
CA THR A 75 0.86 16.43 40.03
C THR A 75 1.10 14.93 40.22
N TYR A 76 1.84 14.58 41.27
CA TYR A 76 2.06 13.19 41.68
C TYR A 76 0.73 12.44 41.85
N GLU A 77 -0.22 13.04 42.56
CA GLU A 77 -1.54 12.46 42.80
C GLU A 77 -2.32 12.25 41.49
N GLY A 78 -2.28 13.21 40.57
CA GLY A 78 -2.98 13.10 39.31
C GLY A 78 -2.30 12.17 38.30
N PHE A 79 -0.99 11.92 38.42
CA PHE A 79 -0.29 10.86 37.71
C PHE A 79 -0.63 9.47 38.28
N MET A 80 -0.67 9.31 39.61
CA MET A 80 -1.06 8.09 40.31
C MET A 80 -2.52 7.66 40.10
N LYS A 81 -3.37 8.51 39.51
CA LYS A 81 -4.81 8.27 39.37
C LYS A 81 -5.26 7.97 37.95
N THR A 82 -4.34 7.77 37.01
CA THR A 82 -4.68 7.78 35.58
C THR A 82 -4.11 6.59 34.82
N GLY A 83 -4.96 5.59 34.53
CA GLY A 83 -4.72 4.58 33.49
C GLY A 83 -5.61 3.33 33.50
N TYR A 84 -5.17 2.19 32.94
CA TYR A 84 -5.92 0.91 32.79
C TYR A 84 -5.81 -0.13 33.94
N LYS A 85 -6.92 -0.42 34.66
CA LYS A 85 -6.99 -1.47 35.70
C LYS A 85 -6.64 -2.88 35.17
N ASP A 86 -6.10 -3.72 36.05
CA ASP A 86 -5.78 -5.15 35.82
C ASP A 86 -6.97 -5.97 35.27
N ASN A 87 -8.21 -5.52 35.47
CA ASN A 87 -9.43 -6.23 35.07
C ASN A 87 -9.99 -5.83 33.69
N GLY A 88 -9.26 -5.05 32.89
CA GLY A 88 -9.66 -4.74 31.51
C GLY A 88 -10.78 -3.71 31.35
N THR A 89 -11.06 -2.90 32.38
CA THR A 89 -11.97 -1.75 32.30
C THR A 89 -11.18 -0.43 32.24
N THR A 90 -11.73 0.55 31.51
CA THR A 90 -11.20 1.92 31.44
C THR A 90 -11.47 2.64 32.77
N GLY A 91 -10.49 2.68 33.67
CA GLY A 91 -10.55 3.42 34.94
C GLY A 91 -9.24 3.35 35.72
N GLU A 92 -8.95 4.42 36.49
CA GLU A 92 -7.86 4.71 37.44
C GLU A 92 -6.72 3.66 37.62
N VAL A 93 -5.48 4.03 37.28
CA VAL A 93 -4.24 3.24 37.51
C VAL A 93 -3.23 4.00 38.32
N THR A 94 -2.57 3.25 39.21
CA THR A 94 -1.46 3.67 40.04
C THR A 94 -0.11 3.29 39.44
N VAL A 95 0.96 3.95 39.87
CA VAL A 95 2.33 3.59 39.47
C VAL A 95 2.69 2.16 39.89
N GLU A 96 2.08 1.63 40.95
CA GLU A 96 2.27 0.22 41.33
C GLU A 96 1.78 -0.76 40.25
N SER A 97 0.73 -0.40 39.50
CA SER A 97 0.29 -1.20 38.35
C SER A 97 1.30 -1.13 37.21
N TYR A 98 1.93 0.03 36.96
CA TYR A 98 3.01 0.12 35.99
C TYR A 98 4.21 -0.73 36.39
N ASP A 99 4.67 -0.63 37.63
CA ASP A 99 5.80 -1.40 38.15
C ASP A 99 5.62 -2.92 37.97
N LYS A 100 4.43 -3.44 38.30
CA LYS A 100 4.08 -4.86 38.06
C LYS A 100 4.12 -5.25 36.58
N ARG A 101 3.74 -4.34 35.68
CA ARG A 101 3.59 -4.60 34.24
C ARG A 101 4.88 -4.34 33.45
N THR A 102 5.80 -3.54 33.98
CA THR A 102 7.18 -3.36 33.48
C THR A 102 8.17 -4.37 34.05
N LEU A 103 7.73 -5.26 34.95
CA LEU A 103 8.57 -6.26 35.63
C LEU A 103 9.61 -5.62 36.57
N GLY A 104 9.28 -4.48 37.18
CA GLY A 104 10.24 -3.69 37.97
C GLY A 104 11.26 -2.94 37.11
N GLY A 105 10.97 -2.76 35.82
CA GLY A 105 11.80 -2.04 34.86
C GLY A 105 11.43 -0.57 34.72
N PRO A 106 12.16 0.18 33.87
CA PRO A 106 11.85 1.57 33.56
C PRO A 106 10.40 1.74 33.14
N ILE A 107 9.74 2.82 33.52
CA ILE A 107 8.39 3.16 33.05
C ILE A 107 8.52 4.22 31.97
N PHE A 108 8.01 3.91 30.77
CA PHE A 108 8.05 4.82 29.65
C PHE A 108 6.73 5.59 29.50
N ILE A 109 6.81 6.93 29.56
CA ILE A 109 5.65 7.81 29.63
C ILE A 109 5.76 8.88 28.55
N PRO A 110 4.91 8.85 27.50
CA PRO A 110 4.93 9.87 26.45
C PRO A 110 4.33 11.18 26.95
N MET A 111 5.15 12.24 27.02
CA MET A 111 4.71 13.62 27.30
C MET A 111 4.25 14.32 26.03
N GLY A 112 2.99 14.74 26.00
CA GLY A 112 2.37 15.39 24.85
C GLY A 112 0.96 14.87 24.58
N GLY A 113 0.46 15.12 23.37
CA GLY A 113 -0.82 14.65 22.83
C GLY A 113 -1.16 15.36 21.52
N ASP A 114 -2.31 15.02 20.93
CA ASP A 114 -2.76 15.61 19.65
C ASP A 114 -2.75 17.13 19.72
N MET A 115 -1.91 17.74 18.87
CA MET A 115 -1.79 19.19 18.72
C MET A 115 -1.58 19.95 20.05
N ARG A 116 -0.95 19.30 21.05
CA ARG A 116 -0.68 19.92 22.35
C ARG A 116 0.54 20.83 22.28
N ASN A 117 0.43 21.99 22.93
CA ASN A 117 1.57 22.87 23.15
C ASN A 117 2.64 22.18 24.01
N PHE A 118 3.89 22.55 23.78
CA PHE A 118 4.98 22.25 24.69
C PHE A 118 4.67 22.78 26.10
N GLU A 119 5.02 21.99 27.13
CA GLU A 119 4.83 22.35 28.53
C GLU A 119 6.12 22.94 29.11
N PRO A 120 6.23 24.28 29.25
CA PRO A 120 7.45 24.92 29.73
C PRO A 120 7.78 24.59 31.19
N LYS A 121 6.79 24.19 32.00
CA LYS A 121 6.97 23.84 33.42
C LYS A 121 7.32 22.38 33.68
N ILE A 122 7.69 21.63 32.65
CA ILE A 122 7.96 20.19 32.79
C ILE A 122 9.05 19.89 33.82
N ASN A 123 10.07 20.74 33.92
CA ASN A 123 11.13 20.60 34.91
C ASN A 123 10.59 20.71 36.35
N ASP A 124 9.70 21.67 36.62
CA ASP A 124 9.08 21.85 37.95
C ASP A 124 8.27 20.62 38.35
N TYR A 125 7.56 20.01 37.39
CA TYR A 125 6.79 18.79 37.63
C TYR A 125 7.70 17.60 37.93
N ILE A 126 8.79 17.45 37.19
CA ILE A 126 9.76 16.36 37.42
C ILE A 126 10.47 16.55 38.76
N TRP A 127 10.83 17.78 39.13
CA TRP A 127 11.40 18.07 40.44
C TRP A 127 10.42 17.66 41.56
N LYS A 128 9.15 18.08 41.46
CA LYS A 128 8.12 17.72 42.43
C LYS A 128 7.83 16.21 42.49
N LEU A 129 7.82 15.52 41.34
CA LEU A 129 7.62 14.07 41.30
C LEU A 129 8.76 13.29 41.98
N ASN A 130 9.98 13.83 41.95
CA ASN A 130 11.14 13.25 42.63
C ASN A 130 11.19 13.54 44.14
N GLU A 131 10.21 14.26 44.72
CA GLU A 131 10.04 14.30 46.18
C GLU A 131 9.61 12.93 46.74
N ASP A 132 9.08 12.03 45.89
CA ASP A 132 8.79 10.64 46.24
C ASP A 132 10.00 9.73 45.96
N GLU A 133 10.58 9.16 47.01
CA GLU A 133 11.78 8.31 46.92
C GLU A 133 11.55 6.93 46.25
N ARG A 134 10.30 6.53 46.00
CA ARG A 134 9.99 5.23 45.38
C ARG A 134 10.37 5.16 43.90
N PHE A 135 10.42 6.30 43.22
CA PHE A 135 10.67 6.37 41.78
C PHE A 135 11.64 7.50 41.46
N HIS A 136 12.45 7.29 40.43
CA HIS A 136 13.28 8.34 39.86
C HIS A 136 12.69 8.81 38.54
N PHE A 137 12.15 10.02 38.52
CA PHE A 137 11.58 10.64 37.33
C PHE A 137 12.65 11.47 36.61
N LYS A 138 12.78 11.29 35.30
CA LYS A 138 13.67 12.10 34.47
C LYS A 138 12.98 12.51 33.17
N ILE A 139 13.35 13.67 32.66
CA ILE A 139 13.08 14.01 31.26
C ILE A 139 14.00 13.16 30.40
N SER A 140 13.45 12.54 29.36
CA SER A 140 14.16 11.59 28.51
C SER A 140 13.71 11.73 27.05
N SER A 141 14.36 10.98 26.17
CA SER A 141 13.96 10.81 24.78
C SER A 141 13.36 9.41 24.57
N TYR A 142 12.70 9.21 23.43
CA TYR A 142 12.25 7.87 23.03
C TYR A 142 13.43 6.88 22.90
N GLU A 143 14.55 7.32 22.34
CA GLU A 143 15.73 6.47 22.16
C GLU A 143 16.34 6.04 23.49
N ASP A 144 16.50 6.98 24.42
CA ASP A 144 17.04 6.69 25.75
C ASP A 144 16.11 5.79 26.55
N ALA A 145 14.80 6.04 26.51
CA ALA A 145 13.82 5.21 27.20
C ALA A 145 13.82 3.77 26.67
N VAL A 146 13.88 3.59 25.35
CA VAL A 146 13.98 2.27 24.72
C VAL A 146 15.30 1.60 25.08
N ALA A 147 16.43 2.33 25.06
CA ALA A 147 17.73 1.82 25.43
C ALA A 147 17.78 1.36 26.90
N ASP A 148 17.19 2.13 27.82
CA ASP A 148 17.08 1.77 29.24
C ASP A 148 16.26 0.48 29.44
N ILE A 149 15.14 0.34 28.72
CA ILE A 149 14.32 -0.88 28.74
C ILE A 149 15.11 -2.08 28.20
N GLN A 150 15.77 -1.94 27.05
CA GLN A 150 16.57 -2.99 26.44
C GLN A 150 17.72 -3.43 27.36
N LYS A 151 18.42 -2.45 27.97
CA LYS A 151 19.48 -2.70 28.95
C LYS A 151 18.94 -3.45 30.17
N PHE A 152 17.82 -3.00 30.74
CA PHE A 152 17.17 -3.66 31.87
C PHE A 152 16.82 -5.13 31.57
N ILE A 153 16.19 -5.39 30.42
CA ILE A 153 15.81 -6.75 29.98
C ILE A 153 17.05 -7.63 29.84
N LYS A 154 18.12 -7.10 29.26
CA LYS A 154 19.39 -7.80 29.06
C LYS A 154 20.08 -8.12 30.39
N ASP A 155 20.27 -7.12 31.25
CA ASP A 155 21.01 -7.24 32.51
C ASP A 155 20.31 -8.18 33.49
N LYS A 156 18.97 -8.11 33.55
CA LYS A 156 18.15 -9.00 34.38
C LYS A 156 17.82 -10.34 33.72
N LYS A 157 18.27 -10.57 32.48
CA LYS A 157 18.00 -11.79 31.68
C LYS A 157 16.51 -12.14 31.62
N ILE A 158 15.67 -11.12 31.43
CA ILE A 158 14.21 -11.28 31.45
C ILE A 158 13.75 -12.04 30.21
N LYS A 159 12.99 -13.11 30.42
CA LYS A 159 12.32 -13.83 29.34
C LYS A 159 10.97 -13.19 29.03
N LEU A 160 10.90 -12.50 27.89
CA LEU A 160 9.69 -11.84 27.42
C LEU A 160 8.65 -12.86 26.90
N THR A 161 7.37 -12.53 27.08
CA THR A 161 6.27 -13.24 26.41
C THR A 161 6.38 -13.03 24.90
N LYS A 162 6.18 -14.08 24.10
CA LYS A 162 6.13 -13.95 22.64
C LYS A 162 4.71 -13.65 22.18
N TYR A 163 4.56 -12.65 21.34
CA TYR A 163 3.31 -12.33 20.65
C TYR A 163 3.47 -12.62 19.15
N LYS A 164 2.48 -13.30 18.57
CA LYS A 164 2.39 -13.62 17.14
C LYS A 164 1.00 -13.27 16.63
N GLY A 165 0.91 -12.74 15.42
CA GLY A 165 -0.35 -12.36 14.79
C GLY A 165 -0.56 -10.85 14.72
N GLU A 166 -1.77 -10.45 14.36
CA GLU A 166 -2.12 -9.04 14.17
C GLU A 166 -2.47 -8.34 15.49
N LEU A 167 -1.97 -7.13 15.68
CA LEU A 167 -2.40 -6.25 16.77
C LEU A 167 -3.65 -5.48 16.33
N ARG A 168 -4.83 -6.10 16.41
CA ARG A 168 -6.13 -5.49 16.03
C ARG A 168 -7.23 -5.63 17.07
N ASP A 169 -6.89 -6.06 18.28
CA ASP A 169 -7.85 -6.25 19.37
C ASP A 169 -8.27 -4.88 19.94
N SER A 170 -9.55 -4.52 19.85
CA SER A 170 -10.06 -3.21 20.29
C SER A 170 -10.39 -3.14 21.79
N LEU A 171 -9.63 -3.84 22.65
CA LEU A 171 -9.94 -3.95 24.08
C LEU A 171 -9.43 -2.74 24.91
N THR A 172 -8.27 -2.21 24.54
CA THR A 172 -7.58 -1.12 25.27
C THR A 172 -7.51 0.17 24.45
N GLY A 173 -8.15 0.18 23.29
CA GLY A 173 -8.20 1.30 22.38
C GLY A 173 -8.94 0.86 21.13
N ARG A 174 -9.80 1.72 20.57
CA ARG A 174 -10.53 1.38 19.35
C ARG A 174 -9.52 1.21 18.20
N ALA A 175 -9.51 0.05 17.54
CA ALA A 175 -8.71 -0.16 16.33
C ALA A 175 -9.41 0.29 15.04
N HIS A 176 -10.48 1.10 15.17
CA HIS A 176 -11.20 1.81 14.09
C HIS A 176 -11.41 1.01 12.79
N ARG A 177 -11.79 -0.27 12.87
CA ARG A 177 -11.83 -1.19 11.72
C ARG A 177 -12.72 -0.74 10.56
N SER A 178 -13.76 0.06 10.81
CA SER A 178 -14.72 0.53 9.81
C SER A 178 -14.16 1.60 8.86
N ILE A 179 -12.99 2.19 9.14
CA ILE A 179 -12.39 3.22 8.27
C ILE A 179 -11.95 2.68 6.91
N ILE A 180 -11.82 1.35 6.78
CA ILE A 180 -11.41 0.69 5.54
C ILE A 180 -12.41 0.99 4.40
N SER A 181 -13.70 1.17 4.73
CA SER A 181 -14.75 1.50 3.75
C SER A 181 -15.10 2.99 3.69
N ALA A 182 -14.54 3.82 4.57
CA ALA A 182 -14.81 5.26 4.58
C ALA A 182 -14.15 5.92 3.37
N ARG A 183 -14.90 6.69 2.57
CA ARG A 183 -14.39 7.35 1.34
C ARG A 183 -13.68 6.37 0.41
N MET A 184 -14.43 5.41 -0.13
CA MET A 184 -13.89 4.39 -1.03
C MET A 184 -13.23 4.99 -2.28
N ASP A 185 -13.75 6.11 -2.77
CA ASP A 185 -13.17 6.93 -3.84
C ASP A 185 -11.70 7.31 -3.55
N LEU A 186 -11.40 7.70 -2.31
CA LEU A 186 -10.03 7.99 -1.88
C LEU A 186 -9.15 6.73 -1.92
N LYS A 187 -9.66 5.59 -1.43
CA LYS A 187 -8.90 4.32 -1.40
C LYS A 187 -8.61 3.82 -2.81
N GLN A 188 -9.60 3.89 -3.70
CA GLN A 188 -9.43 3.58 -5.12
C GLN A 188 -8.37 4.47 -5.75
N ARG A 189 -8.41 5.78 -5.47
CA ARG A 189 -7.42 6.71 -6.03
C ARG A 189 -6.00 6.49 -5.50
N ILE A 190 -5.87 6.15 -4.22
CA ILE A 190 -4.58 5.74 -3.64
C ILE A 190 -4.08 4.47 -4.33
N TYR A 191 -4.95 3.47 -4.48
CA TYR A 191 -4.63 2.22 -5.17
C TYR A 191 -4.17 2.45 -6.62
N ASP A 192 -4.85 3.33 -7.36
CA ASP A 192 -4.47 3.66 -8.74
C ASP A 192 -3.05 4.24 -8.80
N LEU A 193 -2.71 5.15 -7.87
CA LEU A 193 -1.37 5.77 -7.81
C LEU A 193 -0.30 4.76 -7.35
N GLU A 194 -0.59 3.97 -6.30
CA GLU A 194 0.32 2.93 -5.81
C GLU A 194 0.61 1.88 -6.89
N SER A 195 -0.43 1.39 -7.55
CA SER A 195 -0.30 0.39 -8.64
C SER A 195 0.46 0.99 -9.82
N SER A 196 0.16 2.23 -10.22
CA SER A 196 0.91 2.93 -11.26
C SER A 196 2.39 3.05 -10.89
N LEU A 197 2.73 3.46 -9.67
CA LEU A 197 4.12 3.59 -9.23
C LEU A 197 4.85 2.25 -9.20
N ILE A 198 4.28 1.25 -8.52
CA ILE A 198 4.95 -0.03 -8.20
C ILE A 198 4.94 -0.99 -9.39
N GLU A 199 3.81 -1.10 -10.10
CA GLU A 199 3.63 -2.11 -11.15
C GLU A 199 4.03 -1.60 -12.54
N VAL A 200 4.05 -0.28 -12.75
CA VAL A 200 4.36 0.32 -14.06
C VAL A 200 5.61 1.17 -14.00
N ILE A 201 5.60 2.29 -13.27
CA ILE A 201 6.64 3.32 -13.36
C ILE A 201 7.99 2.82 -12.88
N GLU A 202 8.06 2.13 -11.75
CA GLU A 202 9.32 1.61 -11.23
C GLU A 202 9.94 0.56 -12.17
N PRO A 203 9.22 -0.52 -12.57
CA PRO A 203 9.73 -1.48 -13.55
C PRO A 203 10.13 -0.83 -14.88
N LEU A 204 9.26 0.02 -15.45
CA LEU A 204 9.51 0.70 -16.71
C LEU A 204 10.76 1.58 -16.63
N SER A 205 10.93 2.30 -15.52
CA SER A 205 12.10 3.15 -15.30
C SER A 205 13.39 2.33 -15.21
N VAL A 206 13.36 1.19 -14.52
CA VAL A 206 14.53 0.30 -14.46
C VAL A 206 14.86 -0.28 -15.84
N VAL A 207 13.86 -0.72 -16.60
CA VAL A 207 14.07 -1.23 -17.97
C VAL A 207 14.61 -0.11 -18.87
N ALA A 208 14.01 1.07 -18.85
CA ALA A 208 14.46 2.23 -19.64
C ALA A 208 15.90 2.62 -19.30
N SER A 209 16.22 2.73 -18.01
CA SER A 209 17.58 3.07 -17.55
C SER A 209 18.62 2.04 -17.98
N LYS A 210 18.29 0.73 -17.94
CA LYS A 210 19.17 -0.32 -18.45
C LYS A 210 19.41 -0.24 -19.97
N ASN A 211 18.49 0.38 -20.71
CA ASN A 211 18.62 0.64 -22.14
C ASN A 211 19.24 2.03 -22.44
N GLY A 212 19.88 2.67 -21.45
CA GLY A 212 20.57 3.95 -21.64
C GLY A 212 19.65 5.18 -21.69
N ILE A 213 18.36 5.03 -21.38
CA ILE A 213 17.42 6.15 -21.34
C ILE A 213 17.55 6.87 -20.00
N ASN A 214 17.67 8.21 -20.05
CA ASN A 214 17.70 9.03 -18.84
C ASN A 214 16.29 9.16 -18.23
N VAL A 215 16.09 8.55 -17.06
CA VAL A 215 14.81 8.54 -16.36
C VAL A 215 14.63 9.81 -15.52
N PRO A 216 13.44 10.44 -15.53
CA PRO A 216 13.15 11.61 -14.70
C PRO A 216 12.88 11.24 -13.22
N TRP A 217 13.89 10.72 -12.51
CA TRP A 217 13.77 10.21 -11.13
C TRP A 217 13.13 11.20 -10.15
N LYS A 218 13.39 12.50 -10.29
CA LYS A 218 12.80 13.54 -9.41
C LYS A 218 11.28 13.64 -9.55
N MET A 219 10.73 13.35 -10.73
CA MET A 219 9.28 13.33 -10.95
C MET A 219 8.64 12.12 -10.26
N ILE A 220 9.29 10.96 -10.36
CA ILE A 220 8.87 9.73 -9.69
C ILE A 220 8.94 9.91 -8.16
N GLU A 221 10.04 10.46 -7.65
CA GLU A 221 10.20 10.77 -6.22
C GLU A 221 9.12 11.74 -5.73
N ARG A 222 8.77 12.76 -6.54
CA ARG A 222 7.68 13.67 -6.21
C ARG A 222 6.35 12.92 -6.07
N SER A 223 6.01 12.04 -7.02
CA SER A 223 4.77 11.24 -6.95
C SER A 223 4.73 10.34 -5.70
N TRP A 224 5.85 9.70 -5.34
CA TRP A 224 5.97 8.96 -4.07
C TRP A 224 5.75 9.85 -2.84
N LYS A 225 6.37 11.03 -2.80
CA LYS A 225 6.17 11.98 -1.70
C LYS A 225 4.72 12.45 -1.60
N ASP A 226 4.06 12.65 -2.73
CA ASP A 226 2.67 13.10 -2.78
C ASP A 226 1.69 11.98 -2.35
N LEU A 227 2.00 10.73 -2.68
CA LEU A 227 1.35 9.56 -2.08
C LEU A 227 1.54 9.55 -0.55
N PHE A 228 2.79 9.59 -0.04
CA PHE A 228 3.07 9.51 1.39
C PHE A 228 2.45 10.64 2.22
N LYS A 229 2.37 11.87 1.68
CA LYS A 229 1.65 13.00 2.32
C LYS A 229 0.15 12.73 2.48
N THR A 230 -0.39 11.75 1.77
CA THR A 230 -1.79 11.32 1.80
C THR A 230 -1.98 10.05 2.65
N SER A 231 -0.88 9.42 3.08
CA SER A 231 -0.87 8.17 3.85
C SER A 231 -0.81 8.35 5.37
N ALA A 232 -0.92 9.58 5.89
CA ALA A 232 -1.13 9.79 7.33
C ALA A 232 -2.41 9.05 7.77
N HIS A 233 -2.45 8.52 9.00
CA HIS A 233 -3.53 7.61 9.41
C HIS A 233 -4.93 8.22 9.31
N ASP A 234 -5.11 9.50 9.65
CA ASP A 234 -6.39 10.20 9.50
C ASP A 234 -6.77 10.40 8.02
N SER A 235 -5.78 10.82 7.23
CA SER A 235 -5.91 11.01 5.78
C SER A 235 -6.30 9.70 5.09
N TYR A 236 -5.47 8.66 5.23
CA TYR A 236 -5.72 7.33 4.65
C TYR A 236 -7.01 6.72 5.21
N GLY A 237 -7.27 6.89 6.51
CA GLY A 237 -8.52 6.47 7.16
C GLY A 237 -9.76 7.18 6.59
N GLY A 238 -9.61 8.33 5.94
CA GLY A 238 -10.71 9.12 5.41
C GLY A 238 -11.53 9.84 6.49
N CYS A 239 -11.02 9.91 7.72
CA CYS A 239 -11.65 10.56 8.87
C CYS A 239 -11.20 12.02 9.01
N VAL A 240 -11.21 12.73 7.89
CA VAL A 240 -10.89 14.15 7.78
C VAL A 240 -12.07 14.94 7.21
N GLU A 241 -12.05 16.25 7.45
CA GLU A 241 -13.01 17.19 6.85
C GLU A 241 -12.97 17.16 5.32
N ASP A 242 -14.08 17.50 4.68
CA ASP A 242 -14.19 17.48 3.22
C ASP A 242 -13.18 18.39 2.52
N LEU A 243 -12.83 19.53 3.12
CA LEU A 243 -11.81 20.43 2.55
C LEU A 243 -10.43 19.75 2.51
N VAL A 244 -10.07 19.00 3.55
CA VAL A 244 -8.82 18.24 3.60
C VAL A 244 -8.85 17.10 2.58
N ASN A 245 -9.97 16.37 2.50
CA ASN A 245 -10.14 15.30 1.51
C ASN A 245 -10.03 15.81 0.07
N ARG A 246 -10.65 16.95 -0.28
CA ARG A 246 -10.53 17.55 -1.62
C ARG A 246 -9.07 17.87 -1.97
N LYS A 247 -8.29 18.40 -1.03
CA LYS A 247 -6.85 18.66 -1.23
C LYS A 247 -6.03 17.39 -1.39
N MET A 248 -6.38 16.33 -0.66
CA MET A 248 -5.76 15.01 -0.82
C MET A 248 -6.05 14.41 -2.20
N MET A 249 -7.32 14.44 -2.62
CA MET A 249 -7.72 13.96 -3.95
C MET A 249 -6.97 14.71 -5.05
N GLN A 250 -6.90 16.05 -4.99
CA GLN A 250 -6.12 16.83 -5.96
C GLN A 250 -4.64 16.43 -5.98
N ARG A 251 -4.03 16.20 -4.81
CA ARG A 251 -2.63 15.75 -4.73
C ARG A 251 -2.43 14.39 -5.41
N LEU A 252 -3.34 13.45 -5.21
CA LEU A 252 -3.30 12.13 -5.86
C LEU A 252 -3.53 12.24 -7.37
N GLU A 253 -4.44 13.12 -7.81
CA GLU A 253 -4.67 13.44 -9.22
C GLU A 253 -3.40 13.97 -9.89
N ASP A 254 -2.76 14.98 -9.28
CA ASP A 254 -1.53 15.58 -9.79
C ASP A 254 -0.40 14.54 -9.88
N ALA A 255 -0.24 13.71 -8.85
CA ALA A 255 0.77 12.65 -8.82
C ALA A 255 0.53 11.58 -9.91
N LEU A 256 -0.72 11.24 -10.19
CA LEU A 256 -1.10 10.30 -11.25
C LEU A 256 -0.92 10.88 -12.65
N LEU A 257 -1.15 12.18 -12.83
CA LEU A 257 -0.83 12.86 -14.09
C LEU A 257 0.69 12.85 -14.35
N ILE A 258 1.49 13.03 -13.30
CA ILE A 258 2.95 12.93 -13.39
C ILE A 258 3.36 11.51 -13.79
N THR A 259 2.82 10.46 -13.13
CA THR A 259 3.17 9.07 -13.48
C THR A 259 2.78 8.74 -14.92
N ARG A 260 1.56 9.08 -15.36
CA ARG A 260 1.13 8.91 -16.77
C ARG A 260 2.02 9.67 -17.77
N GLY A 261 2.47 10.87 -17.41
CA GLY A 261 3.40 11.66 -18.22
C GLY A 261 4.76 10.98 -18.35
N VAL A 262 5.30 10.47 -17.25
CA VAL A 262 6.57 9.70 -17.23
C VAL A 262 6.43 8.41 -18.04
N GLU A 263 5.36 7.64 -17.82
CA GLU A 263 5.05 6.43 -18.58
C GLU A 263 5.01 6.70 -20.08
N THR A 264 4.21 7.69 -20.50
CA THR A 264 4.08 8.07 -21.91
C THR A 264 5.41 8.47 -22.52
N MET A 265 6.21 9.27 -21.80
CA MET A 265 7.52 9.71 -22.24
C MET A 265 8.47 8.52 -22.43
N LEU A 266 8.61 7.68 -21.42
CA LEU A 266 9.51 6.52 -21.45
C LEU A 266 9.09 5.52 -22.52
N MET A 267 7.79 5.20 -22.62
CA MET A 267 7.27 4.30 -23.63
C MET A 267 7.52 4.82 -25.05
N LYS A 268 7.37 6.14 -25.30
CA LYS A 268 7.68 6.74 -26.60
C LYS A 268 9.17 6.65 -26.95
N ILE A 269 10.05 7.00 -26.01
CA ILE A 269 11.50 6.93 -26.25
C ILE A 269 11.90 5.47 -26.51
N MET A 270 11.37 4.54 -25.71
CA MET A 270 11.61 3.11 -25.90
C MET A 270 11.08 2.61 -27.23
N SER A 271 9.88 2.99 -27.66
CA SER A 271 9.36 2.58 -28.96
C SER A 271 10.25 3.07 -30.10
N PHE A 272 10.75 4.32 -30.05
CA PHE A 272 11.70 4.81 -31.07
C PHE A 272 13.03 4.06 -31.06
N THR A 273 13.48 3.62 -29.88
CA THR A 273 14.74 2.87 -29.74
C THR A 273 14.63 1.45 -30.29
N TYR A 274 13.44 0.85 -30.22
CA TYR A 274 13.17 -0.55 -30.62
C TYR A 274 12.48 -0.68 -31.98
N MET A 275 12.15 0.43 -32.63
CA MET A 275 11.51 0.44 -33.93
C MET A 275 12.45 -0.12 -35.00
N ASP A 276 11.93 -1.02 -35.83
CA ASP A 276 12.63 -1.41 -37.05
C ASP A 276 12.34 -0.37 -38.12
N GLU A 277 13.37 0.34 -38.57
CA GLU A 277 13.25 1.38 -39.61
C GLU A 277 12.65 0.85 -40.92
N LYS A 278 12.69 -0.47 -41.15
CA LYS A 278 12.12 -1.10 -42.34
C LYS A 278 10.61 -1.35 -42.24
N GLU A 279 10.05 -1.35 -41.03
CA GLU A 279 8.65 -1.66 -40.76
C GLU A 279 7.90 -0.40 -40.35
N LYS A 280 6.98 0.07 -41.21
CA LYS A 280 6.29 1.35 -40.98
C LYS A 280 5.26 1.32 -39.85
N ASN A 281 4.66 0.16 -39.57
CA ASN A 281 3.54 0.05 -38.65
C ASN A 281 3.82 -1.02 -37.59
N GLN A 282 4.20 -0.59 -36.39
CA GLN A 282 4.54 -1.48 -35.28
C GLN A 282 3.83 -1.07 -33.99
N VAL A 283 3.48 -2.07 -33.19
CA VAL A 283 3.03 -1.91 -31.81
C VAL A 283 4.03 -2.60 -30.89
N PHE A 284 4.32 -1.96 -29.76
CA PHE A 284 5.20 -2.49 -28.74
C PHE A 284 4.41 -2.82 -27.49
N ILE A 285 4.61 -4.02 -26.97
CA ILE A 285 4.07 -4.46 -25.69
C ILE A 285 5.25 -4.69 -24.75
N MET A 286 5.10 -4.25 -23.51
CA MET A 286 6.10 -4.44 -22.47
C MET A 286 5.55 -5.30 -21.34
N ASN A 287 6.28 -6.34 -20.99
CA ASN A 287 6.00 -7.10 -19.79
C ASN A 287 6.82 -6.52 -18.64
N LEU A 288 6.15 -5.78 -17.76
CA LEU A 288 6.75 -5.15 -16.58
C LEU A 288 6.75 -6.04 -15.33
N THR A 289 6.30 -7.29 -15.46
CA THR A 289 6.25 -8.24 -14.36
C THR A 289 7.52 -9.10 -14.28
N PRO A 290 7.84 -9.68 -13.11
CA PRO A 290 8.97 -10.60 -12.97
C PRO A 290 8.70 -12.00 -13.52
N TYR A 291 7.55 -12.23 -14.16
CA TYR A 291 7.14 -13.53 -14.68
C TYR A 291 6.91 -13.46 -16.18
N LYS A 292 6.99 -14.62 -16.85
CA LYS A 292 6.63 -14.74 -18.26
C LYS A 292 5.13 -14.48 -18.41
N TYR A 293 4.74 -13.67 -19.40
CA TYR A 293 3.35 -13.28 -19.60
C TYR A 293 2.76 -13.92 -20.86
N THR A 294 1.62 -14.59 -20.69
CA THR A 294 0.77 -15.13 -21.76
C THR A 294 -0.68 -14.84 -21.41
N GLY A 295 -1.39 -14.12 -22.25
CA GLY A 295 -2.77 -13.71 -21.95
C GLY A 295 -3.26 -12.50 -22.76
N PRO A 296 -4.47 -12.02 -22.45
CA PRO A 296 -5.05 -10.84 -23.09
C PRO A 296 -4.36 -9.56 -22.62
N TYR A 297 -3.80 -8.80 -23.56
CA TYR A 297 -3.14 -7.52 -23.35
C TYR A 297 -3.90 -6.43 -24.10
N LYS A 298 -4.36 -5.40 -23.37
CA LYS A 298 -5.12 -4.30 -23.96
C LYS A 298 -4.20 -3.18 -24.42
N ILE A 299 -4.41 -2.72 -25.65
CA ILE A 299 -3.78 -1.54 -26.22
C ILE A 299 -4.84 -0.56 -26.72
N GLN A 300 -4.45 0.70 -26.88
CA GLN A 300 -5.24 1.67 -27.62
C GLN A 300 -4.43 2.12 -28.83
N MET A 301 -4.99 1.95 -30.02
CA MET A 301 -4.41 2.43 -31.25
C MET A 301 -5.03 3.76 -31.66
N SER A 302 -4.19 4.67 -32.16
CA SER A 302 -4.62 5.93 -32.74
C SER A 302 -4.07 6.02 -34.15
N TYR A 303 -4.93 6.25 -35.13
CA TYR A 303 -4.53 6.49 -36.51
C TYR A 303 -5.37 7.59 -37.16
N GLU A 304 -4.74 8.28 -38.11
CA GLU A 304 -5.36 9.28 -38.97
C GLU A 304 -5.55 8.62 -40.34
N PRO A 305 -6.78 8.59 -40.90
CA PRO A 305 -6.97 8.13 -42.27
C PRO A 305 -6.27 9.09 -43.25
N GLU A 306 -5.63 8.54 -44.29
CA GLU A 306 -4.91 9.34 -45.29
C GLU A 306 -5.87 10.15 -46.19
N ASP A 307 -7.09 9.65 -46.45
CA ASP A 307 -8.10 10.32 -47.29
C ASP A 307 -9.53 10.35 -46.68
N GLU A 308 -10.30 11.40 -47.02
CA GLU A 308 -11.73 11.49 -46.68
C GLU A 308 -12.55 10.48 -47.49
N GLY A 309 -12.98 9.39 -46.84
CA GLY A 309 -13.90 8.40 -47.42
C GLY A 309 -13.31 7.02 -47.65
N GLU A 310 -12.04 6.78 -47.31
CA GLU A 310 -11.50 5.42 -47.24
C GLU A 310 -12.30 4.58 -46.23
N LYS A 311 -12.84 3.46 -46.72
CA LYS A 311 -13.35 2.40 -45.85
C LYS A 311 -12.14 1.71 -45.22
N PHE A 312 -12.15 1.64 -43.89
CA PHE A 312 -11.08 1.04 -43.09
C PHE A 312 -10.71 -0.34 -43.64
N SER A 313 -9.45 -0.47 -44.02
CA SER A 313 -8.81 -1.77 -44.10
C SER A 313 -8.84 -2.38 -42.70
N GLU A 314 -9.54 -3.50 -42.55
CA GLU A 314 -9.38 -4.37 -41.39
C GLU A 314 -7.88 -4.59 -41.14
N TYR A 315 -7.42 -4.71 -39.90
CA TYR A 315 -5.99 -4.93 -39.63
C TYR A 315 -5.78 -6.24 -38.91
N GLN A 316 -4.55 -6.75 -39.05
CA GLN A 316 -4.08 -7.87 -38.25
C GLN A 316 -2.71 -7.55 -37.66
N PHE A 317 -2.47 -8.11 -36.47
CA PHE A 317 -1.18 -8.04 -35.81
C PHE A 317 -0.38 -9.29 -36.13
N LEU A 318 0.90 -9.11 -36.41
CA LEU A 318 1.82 -10.18 -36.77
C LEU A 318 2.97 -10.24 -35.76
N ASP A 319 3.19 -11.43 -35.20
CA ASP A 319 4.42 -11.78 -34.50
C ASP A 319 5.33 -12.49 -35.50
N SER A 320 6.28 -11.75 -36.06
CA SER A 320 7.01 -12.16 -37.27
C SER A 320 6.04 -12.45 -38.44
N SER A 321 5.74 -13.72 -38.71
CA SER A 321 4.79 -14.14 -39.76
C SER A 321 3.49 -14.72 -39.21
N LYS A 322 3.36 -14.90 -37.89
CA LYS A 322 2.19 -15.52 -37.26
C LYS A 322 1.15 -14.46 -36.92
N VAL A 323 -0.10 -14.68 -37.33
CA VAL A 323 -1.23 -13.83 -36.95
C VAL A 323 -1.48 -13.94 -35.44
N VAL A 324 -1.52 -12.80 -34.77
CA VAL A 324 -1.86 -12.68 -33.36
C VAL A 324 -3.37 -12.51 -33.23
N ALA A 325 -3.98 -13.37 -32.42
CA ALA A 325 -5.40 -13.27 -32.12
C ALA A 325 -5.68 -11.95 -31.40
N HIS A 326 -6.69 -11.21 -31.86
CA HIS A 326 -7.07 -9.94 -31.26
C HIS A 326 -8.59 -9.74 -31.31
N LEU A 327 -9.07 -8.85 -30.46
CA LEU A 327 -10.46 -8.42 -30.37
C LEU A 327 -10.51 -6.89 -30.39
N LEU A 328 -11.30 -6.32 -31.29
CA LEU A 328 -11.66 -4.90 -31.26
C LEU A 328 -12.75 -4.72 -30.20
N ASP A 329 -12.40 -4.15 -29.05
CA ASP A 329 -13.33 -3.92 -27.94
C ASP A 329 -14.25 -2.73 -28.23
N LYS A 330 -13.67 -1.64 -28.76
CA LYS A 330 -14.39 -0.38 -29.02
C LYS A 330 -13.67 0.44 -30.07
N ARG A 331 -14.44 1.02 -31.00
CA ARG A 331 -13.97 2.05 -31.95
C ARG A 331 -14.62 3.39 -31.63
N THR A 332 -13.82 4.43 -31.47
CA THR A 332 -14.29 5.81 -31.22
C THR A 332 -13.75 6.74 -32.30
N LYS A 333 -14.64 7.47 -32.99
CA LYS A 333 -14.25 8.52 -33.94
C LYS A 333 -14.24 9.87 -33.22
N ASN A 334 -13.09 10.53 -33.19
CA ASN A 334 -12.98 11.89 -32.65
C ASN A 334 -13.41 12.89 -33.74
N SER A 335 -14.50 13.60 -33.47
CA SER A 335 -15.08 14.57 -34.41
C SER A 335 -14.15 15.74 -34.74
N ASN A 336 -13.21 16.09 -33.87
CA ASN A 336 -12.45 17.33 -33.99
C ASN A 336 -11.23 17.20 -34.92
N ASN A 337 -10.66 15.99 -35.07
CA ASN A 337 -9.37 15.81 -35.75
C ASN A 337 -9.38 14.62 -36.74
N ASN A 338 -10.56 14.10 -37.12
CA ASN A 338 -10.74 12.90 -37.95
C ASN A 338 -9.97 11.64 -37.47
N ARG A 339 -9.46 11.66 -36.23
CA ARG A 339 -8.73 10.55 -35.59
C ARG A 339 -9.67 9.45 -35.15
N ILE A 340 -9.22 8.22 -35.28
CA ILE A 340 -9.90 7.06 -34.73
C ILE A 340 -9.06 6.45 -33.63
N LEU A 341 -9.75 6.10 -32.55
CA LEU A 341 -9.21 5.38 -31.41
C LEU A 341 -9.86 4.00 -31.35
N ASP A 342 -9.03 2.96 -31.52
CA ASP A 342 -9.44 1.58 -31.37
C ASP A 342 -8.86 1.02 -30.07
N ASP A 343 -9.73 0.63 -29.15
CA ASP A 343 -9.36 -0.19 -27.99
C ASP A 343 -9.31 -1.65 -28.46
N VAL A 344 -8.13 -2.27 -28.41
CA VAL A 344 -7.89 -3.62 -28.93
C VAL A 344 -7.29 -4.49 -27.83
N THR A 345 -7.84 -5.69 -27.66
CA THR A 345 -7.26 -6.73 -26.79
C THR A 345 -6.53 -7.76 -27.65
N LEU A 346 -5.21 -7.87 -27.51
CA LEU A 346 -4.37 -8.88 -28.18
C LEU A 346 -4.15 -10.07 -27.25
N TYR A 347 -4.20 -11.29 -27.77
CA TYR A 347 -3.76 -12.46 -27.04
C TYR A 347 -2.28 -12.73 -27.32
N VAL A 348 -1.42 -12.30 -26.40
CA VAL A 348 0.03 -12.45 -26.54
C VAL A 348 0.53 -13.72 -25.86
N GLU A 349 1.53 -14.33 -26.47
CA GLU A 349 2.17 -15.53 -25.95
C GLU A 349 3.63 -15.24 -25.63
N ASP A 350 4.03 -15.71 -24.46
CA ASP A 350 5.42 -15.93 -24.09
C ASP A 350 6.31 -14.68 -24.01
N ILE A 351 5.76 -13.54 -23.59
CA ILE A 351 6.55 -12.32 -23.37
C ILE A 351 7.42 -12.49 -22.13
N LYS A 352 8.75 -12.36 -22.29
CA LYS A 352 9.72 -12.55 -21.20
C LYS A 352 9.56 -11.49 -20.10
N PRO A 353 9.93 -11.78 -18.84
CA PRO A 353 9.95 -10.78 -17.76
C PRO A 353 10.75 -9.52 -18.15
N PHE A 354 10.28 -8.35 -17.75
CA PHE A 354 10.95 -7.06 -17.93
C PHE A 354 11.47 -6.82 -19.37
N SER A 355 10.68 -7.21 -20.37
CA SER A 355 11.08 -7.16 -21.79
C SER A 355 10.03 -6.46 -22.65
N ILE A 356 10.50 -5.93 -23.78
CA ILE A 356 9.69 -5.34 -24.84
C ILE A 356 9.60 -6.32 -26.01
N LYS A 357 8.42 -6.42 -26.61
CA LYS A 357 8.16 -7.19 -27.82
C LYS A 357 7.39 -6.34 -28.82
N SER A 358 7.85 -6.34 -30.07
CA SER A 358 7.19 -5.66 -31.17
C SER A 358 6.27 -6.62 -31.93
N PHE A 359 5.22 -6.05 -32.51
CA PHE A 359 4.28 -6.72 -33.40
C PHE A 359 4.04 -5.82 -34.61
N ASN A 360 4.11 -6.36 -35.81
CA ASN A 360 3.85 -5.60 -37.04
C ASN A 360 2.34 -5.52 -37.28
N ILE A 361 1.86 -4.38 -37.77
CA ILE A 361 0.47 -4.21 -38.19
C ILE A 361 0.40 -4.33 -39.70
N LYS A 362 -0.44 -5.25 -40.17
CA LYS A 362 -0.77 -5.40 -41.59
C LYS A 362 -2.23 -5.01 -41.82
N TYR A 363 -2.42 -3.97 -42.62
CA TYR A 363 -3.73 -3.55 -43.11
C TYR A 363 -4.20 -4.49 -44.24
N LEU A 364 -5.48 -4.87 -44.21
CA LEU A 364 -6.14 -5.83 -45.10
C LEU A 364 -7.02 -5.11 -46.12
N SER A 365 -7.04 -5.58 -47.37
CA SER A 365 -7.99 -5.10 -48.37
C SER A 365 -9.41 -5.62 -48.10
N ASN A 366 -10.44 -4.88 -48.55
CA ASN A 366 -11.89 -5.03 -48.31
C ASN A 366 -12.55 -6.43 -48.45
N ASN A 367 -11.84 -7.49 -48.85
CA ASN A 367 -12.40 -8.83 -49.09
C ASN A 367 -12.14 -9.87 -47.98
N ASP A 368 -11.33 -9.54 -46.96
CA ASP A 368 -11.04 -10.48 -45.86
C ASP A 368 -12.01 -10.28 -44.70
N GLN A 369 -12.96 -11.21 -44.52
CA GLN A 369 -13.90 -11.17 -43.39
C GLN A 369 -13.24 -11.67 -42.10
N ILE A 370 -13.23 -10.82 -41.06
CA ILE A 370 -12.94 -11.25 -39.69
C ILE A 370 -14.19 -11.93 -39.12
N ILE A 371 -14.15 -13.25 -39.02
CA ILE A 371 -15.19 -14.04 -38.35
C ILE A 371 -14.92 -14.01 -36.85
N ASN A 372 -15.72 -13.28 -36.08
CA ASN A 372 -15.88 -13.54 -34.65
C ASN A 372 -17.25 -13.06 -34.14
N LYS A 373 -18.30 -13.86 -34.40
CA LYS A 373 -19.53 -13.82 -33.59
C LYS A 373 -19.49 -15.01 -32.64
N LYS A 374 -19.11 -14.78 -31.38
CA LYS A 374 -19.38 -15.73 -30.30
C LYS A 374 -20.56 -15.23 -29.48
N ASP A 375 -21.45 -16.16 -29.20
CA ASP A 375 -22.59 -15.98 -28.30
C ASP A 375 -22.07 -15.90 -26.86
N PHE A 376 -22.39 -14.82 -26.14
CA PHE A 376 -21.79 -14.51 -24.83
C PHE A 376 -22.50 -15.19 -23.64
N ALA A 377 -23.52 -16.01 -23.90
CA ALA A 377 -24.23 -16.75 -22.83
C ALA A 377 -23.33 -17.79 -22.12
N VAL A 378 -22.26 -18.24 -22.79
CA VAL A 378 -21.30 -19.20 -22.26
C VAL A 378 -19.88 -18.80 -22.65
N VAL A 379 -19.03 -18.52 -21.66
CA VAL A 379 -17.59 -18.30 -21.86
C VAL A 379 -16.82 -19.48 -21.29
N GLU A 380 -16.01 -20.12 -22.11
CA GLU A 380 -15.34 -21.37 -21.76
C GLU A 380 -13.83 -21.29 -22.00
N SER A 381 -13.06 -21.64 -20.97
CA SER A 381 -11.59 -21.76 -21.00
C SER A 381 -11.18 -23.22 -20.70
N LYS A 382 -9.87 -23.50 -20.63
CA LYS A 382 -9.38 -24.83 -20.23
C LYS A 382 -9.75 -25.21 -18.79
N ILE A 383 -9.93 -24.24 -17.90
CA ILE A 383 -10.12 -24.48 -16.47
C ILE A 383 -11.55 -24.15 -16.03
N TRP A 384 -12.14 -23.12 -16.63
CA TRP A 384 -13.41 -22.54 -16.19
C TRP A 384 -14.44 -22.55 -17.31
N LYS A 385 -15.70 -22.74 -16.95
CA LYS A 385 -16.85 -22.43 -17.79
C LYS A 385 -17.75 -21.46 -17.02
N ILE A 386 -18.00 -20.30 -17.60
CA ILE A 386 -18.91 -19.28 -17.08
C ILE A 386 -20.19 -19.35 -17.88
N LYS A 387 -21.33 -19.39 -17.19
CA LYS A 387 -22.65 -19.42 -17.79
C LYS A 387 -23.48 -18.28 -17.22
N VAL A 388 -24.12 -17.50 -18.09
CA VAL A 388 -25.04 -16.44 -17.71
C VAL A 388 -26.46 -16.91 -18.01
N GLU A 389 -27.26 -17.11 -16.97
CA GLU A 389 -28.67 -17.51 -17.10
C GLU A 389 -29.52 -16.78 -16.06
N ASN A 390 -30.64 -16.19 -16.48
CA ASN A 390 -31.58 -15.52 -15.59
C ASN A 390 -30.93 -14.47 -14.66
N ASN A 391 -29.99 -13.68 -15.20
CA ASN A 391 -29.16 -12.71 -14.46
C ASN A 391 -28.25 -13.30 -13.37
N MET A 392 -28.16 -14.63 -13.25
CA MET A 392 -27.18 -15.30 -12.40
C MET A 392 -25.96 -15.69 -13.22
N ILE A 393 -24.79 -15.58 -12.60
CA ILE A 393 -23.53 -15.99 -13.21
C ILE A 393 -23.04 -17.25 -12.48
N SER A 394 -23.00 -18.36 -13.20
CA SER A 394 -22.50 -19.64 -12.67
C SER A 394 -21.08 -19.90 -13.16
N LEU A 395 -20.19 -20.27 -12.24
CA LEU A 395 -18.81 -20.62 -12.50
C LEU A 395 -18.59 -22.11 -12.27
N LEU A 396 -18.36 -22.87 -13.34
CA LEU A 396 -17.96 -24.28 -13.29
C LEU A 396 -16.43 -24.40 -13.35
N ASN A 397 -15.85 -25.04 -12.34
CA ASN A 397 -14.47 -25.50 -12.36
C ASN A 397 -14.38 -26.87 -13.05
N LYS A 398 -13.81 -26.92 -14.25
CA LYS A 398 -13.70 -28.15 -15.03
C LYS A 398 -12.74 -29.18 -14.42
N LYS A 399 -11.83 -28.78 -13.53
CA LYS A 399 -10.85 -29.70 -12.93
C LYS A 399 -11.45 -30.59 -11.85
N ASN A 400 -12.48 -30.11 -11.15
CA ASN A 400 -13.10 -30.82 -10.04
C ASN A 400 -14.63 -30.87 -10.14
N ASP A 401 -15.19 -30.45 -11.27
CA ASP A 401 -16.61 -30.43 -11.61
C ASP A 401 -17.51 -29.69 -10.61
N LYS A 402 -16.95 -28.71 -9.88
CA LYS A 402 -17.70 -27.89 -8.93
C LYS A 402 -18.26 -26.66 -9.61
N THR A 403 -19.57 -26.45 -9.47
CA THR A 403 -20.26 -25.23 -9.90
C THR A 403 -20.52 -24.33 -8.69
N ILE A 404 -20.10 -23.07 -8.78
CA ILE A 404 -20.52 -22.01 -7.87
C ILE A 404 -21.57 -21.19 -8.60
N THR A 405 -22.81 -21.28 -8.14
CA THR A 405 -23.93 -20.50 -8.68
C THR A 405 -23.94 -19.12 -8.06
N ASP A 406 -24.24 -18.11 -8.88
CA ASP A 406 -24.45 -16.73 -8.45
C ASP A 406 -23.27 -16.12 -7.67
N PHE A 407 -22.04 -16.35 -8.13
CA PHE A 407 -20.85 -16.03 -7.32
C PHE A 407 -20.53 -14.52 -7.22
N ILE A 408 -21.32 -13.65 -7.88
CA ILE A 408 -21.17 -12.19 -7.85
C ILE A 408 -22.24 -11.52 -6.97
N SER A 409 -23.26 -12.26 -6.52
CA SER A 409 -24.35 -11.73 -5.68
C SER A 409 -23.93 -11.38 -4.26
#